data_AF-A0A1H3HKC0-F1
#
_entry.id   AF-A0A1H3HKC0-F1
#
_cell.length_a   1.000
_cell.length_b   1.000
_cell.length_c   1.000
_cell.angle_alpha   90.00
_cell.angle_beta   90.00
_cell.angle_gamma   90.00
#
_symmetry.space_group_name_H-M   'P 1'
#
loop_
_entity.id
_entity.type
_entity.pdbx_description
1 polymer ?
#
loop_
_entity_poly.entity_id
_entity_poly.type
_entity_poly.pdbx_seq_one_letter_code
_entity_poly.pdbx_strand_id
1 'polypeptide(L)'
;MIKDAPGRYFVSFVVQTTDEPLPETDSEVGIDLGLTHFAVLSDGTKVAAPKFLRRAARKLRRLQQDLSRKAKGSNNRKKAVVKVARAHARVADTRRDWNLRPSKRRDRQWAACRGGSSL
;
A
#
# COMPACT_ATOMS: atom_id res chain seq x y z
N MET A 1 6.87 -1.55 23.18
CA MET A 1 7.43 -2.30 22.04
C MET A 1 6.33 -3.14 21.41
N ILE A 2 6.01 -2.92 20.13
CA ILE A 2 5.03 -3.72 19.41
C ILE A 2 5.79 -4.72 18.52
N LYS A 3 5.43 -6.01 18.61
CA LYS A 3 5.98 -7.07 17.76
C LYS A 3 4.96 -7.46 16.70
N ASP A 4 5.35 -7.43 15.42
CA ASP A 4 4.46 -7.82 14.32
C ASP A 4 4.50 -9.33 14.00
N ALA A 5 3.55 -9.79 13.19
CA ALA A 5 3.44 -11.19 12.78
C ALA A 5 4.70 -11.77 12.09
N PRO A 6 5.48 -11.02 11.28
CA PRO A 6 6.76 -11.50 10.77
C PRO A 6 7.93 -11.44 11.79
N GLY A 7 7.74 -10.86 12.97
CA GLY A 7 8.70 -10.89 14.08
C GLY A 7 9.59 -9.64 14.21
N ARG A 8 9.19 -8.52 13.60
CA ARG A 8 9.86 -7.21 13.70
C ARG A 8 9.35 -6.46 14.93
N TYR A 9 10.21 -5.61 15.48
CA TYR A 9 9.91 -4.74 16.60
C TYR A 9 9.82 -3.29 16.15
N PHE A 10 8.84 -2.56 16.68
CA PHE A 10 8.62 -1.15 16.38
C PHE A 10 8.66 -0.29 17.66
N VAL A 11 9.24 0.90 17.51
CA VAL A 11 9.25 1.99 18.47
C VAL A 11 8.79 3.25 17.74
N SER A 12 7.93 4.05 18.39
CA SER A 12 7.37 5.28 17.83
C SER A 12 7.60 6.41 18.82
N PHE A 13 7.99 7.58 18.30
CA PHE A 13 8.13 8.82 19.06
C PHE A 13 7.18 9.85 18.45
N VAL A 14 6.53 10.64 19.30
CA VAL A 14 5.67 11.76 18.86
C VAL A 14 6.51 13.03 18.94
N VAL A 15 6.54 13.80 17.85
CA VAL A 15 7.23 15.09 17.78
C VAL A 15 6.21 16.13 17.37
N GLN A 16 6.13 17.24 18.10
CA GLN A 16 5.33 18.39 17.67
C GLN A 16 6.06 19.13 16.56
N THR A 17 5.34 19.43 15.48
CA THR A 17 5.80 20.29 14.39
C THR A 17 4.87 21.51 14.33
N THR A 18 5.37 22.63 13.82
CA THR A 18 4.56 23.81 13.54
C THR A 18 3.78 23.58 12.26
N ASP A 19 2.46 23.54 12.35
CA ASP A 19 1.58 23.42 11.19
C ASP A 19 1.51 24.75 10.44
N GLU A 20 1.93 24.77 9.18
CA GLU A 20 1.57 25.86 8.27
C GLU A 20 0.22 25.56 7.61
N PRO A 21 -0.72 26.51 7.57
CA PRO A 21 -2.01 26.31 6.93
C PRO A 21 -1.81 26.06 5.43
N LEU A 22 -2.33 24.92 4.97
CA LEU A 22 -2.43 24.62 3.55
C LEU A 22 -3.48 25.55 2.90
N PRO A 23 -3.27 25.99 1.64
CA PRO A 23 -4.27 26.78 0.93
C PRO A 23 -5.58 26.02 0.78
N GLU A 24 -6.70 26.72 0.94
CA GLU A 24 -8.04 26.15 0.72
C GLU A 24 -8.15 25.59 -0.70
N THR A 25 -8.71 24.40 -0.82
CA THR A 25 -8.86 23.69 -2.09
C THR A 25 -10.31 23.22 -2.21
N ASP A 26 -11.03 23.68 -3.24
CA ASP A 26 -12.44 23.32 -3.52
C ASP A 26 -12.62 21.90 -4.07
N SER A 27 -11.54 21.12 -4.21
CA SER A 27 -11.57 19.77 -4.76
C SER A 27 -11.32 18.72 -3.68
N GLU A 28 -12.33 17.90 -3.41
CA GLU A 28 -12.20 16.68 -2.62
C GLU A 28 -12.14 15.46 -3.57
N VAL A 29 -11.04 14.72 -3.55
CA VAL A 29 -10.91 13.50 -4.35
C VAL A 29 -10.76 12.31 -3.42
N GLY A 30 -11.78 11.44 -3.43
CA GLY A 30 -11.72 10.14 -2.76
C GLY A 30 -10.67 9.26 -3.42
N ILE A 31 -9.75 8.69 -2.64
CA ILE A 31 -8.69 7.82 -3.12
C ILE A 31 -8.93 6.39 -2.62
N ASP A 32 -9.34 5.47 -3.51
CA ASP A 32 -9.36 4.02 -3.19
C ASP A 32 -8.01 3.35 -3.49
N LEU A 33 -7.30 2.93 -2.44
CA LEU A 33 -5.93 2.39 -2.51
C LEU A 33 -5.89 0.85 -2.60
N GLY A 34 -6.21 0.30 -3.76
CA GLY A 34 -6.25 -1.14 -4.02
C GLY A 34 -4.88 -1.81 -4.32
N LEU A 35 -4.85 -3.16 -4.26
CA LEU A 35 -3.72 -3.97 -4.79
C LEU A 35 -3.77 -4.11 -6.31
N THR A 36 -4.96 -3.94 -6.89
CA THR A 36 -5.24 -4.03 -8.34
C THR A 36 -5.17 -2.65 -9.02
N HIS A 37 -5.68 -1.60 -8.36
CA HIS A 37 -5.63 -0.21 -8.82
C HIS A 37 -5.02 0.65 -7.70
N PHE A 38 -4.11 1.56 -8.04
CA PHE A 38 -3.40 2.35 -7.04
C PHE A 38 -4.28 3.46 -6.46
N ALA A 39 -5.05 4.14 -7.31
CA ALA A 39 -6.07 5.10 -6.93
C ALA A 39 -7.18 5.03 -7.97
N VAL A 40 -8.42 5.08 -7.52
CA VAL A 40 -9.57 5.40 -8.37
C VAL A 40 -10.11 6.72 -7.85
N LEU A 41 -10.09 7.74 -8.71
CA LEU A 41 -10.58 9.07 -8.40
C LEU A 41 -12.09 9.14 -8.71
N SER A 42 -12.81 10.07 -8.08
CA SER A 42 -14.26 10.27 -8.24
C SER A 42 -14.68 10.68 -9.66
N ASP A 43 -13.75 11.16 -10.48
CA ASP A 43 -13.92 11.44 -11.91
C ASP A 43 -13.85 10.17 -12.81
N GLY A 44 -13.66 9.00 -12.21
CA GLY A 44 -13.50 7.73 -12.92
C GLY A 44 -12.07 7.43 -13.39
N THR A 45 -11.12 8.33 -13.15
CA THR A 45 -9.70 8.15 -13.48
C THR A 45 -9.09 7.04 -12.65
N LYS A 46 -8.61 5.99 -13.32
CA LYS A 46 -7.94 4.85 -12.70
C LYS A 46 -6.43 4.98 -12.81
N VAL A 47 -5.76 5.24 -11.70
CA VAL A 47 -4.31 5.19 -11.62
C VAL A 47 -3.89 3.72 -11.53
N ALA A 48 -3.29 3.22 -12.61
CA ALA A 48 -2.84 1.85 -12.68
C ALA A 48 -1.82 1.54 -11.57
N ALA A 49 -2.02 0.42 -10.87
CA ALA A 49 -1.07 -0.04 -9.87
C ALA A 49 0.32 -0.27 -10.51
N PRO A 50 1.40 0.25 -9.90
CA PRO A 50 2.76 -0.04 -10.33
C PRO A 50 2.99 -1.54 -10.57
N LYS A 51 3.81 -1.90 -11.57
CA LYS A 51 4.05 -3.30 -11.96
C LYS A 51 4.45 -4.19 -10.77
N PHE A 52 5.15 -3.64 -9.77
CA PHE A 52 5.53 -4.37 -8.56
C PHE A 52 4.33 -4.77 -7.69
N LEU A 53 3.31 -3.91 -7.56
CA LEU A 53 2.08 -4.23 -6.82
C LEU A 53 1.30 -5.35 -7.50
N ARG A 54 1.18 -5.32 -8.82
CA ARG A 54 0.53 -6.40 -9.60
C ARG A 54 1.23 -7.74 -9.39
N ARG A 55 2.57 -7.77 -9.39
CA ARG A 55 3.36 -8.99 -9.12
C ARG A 55 3.15 -9.49 -7.70
N ALA A 56 3.12 -8.58 -6.73
CA ALA A 56 2.90 -8.92 -5.34
C ALA A 56 1.49 -9.47 -5.09
N ALA A 57 0.46 -8.90 -5.72
CA ALA A 57 -0.92 -9.39 -5.65
C ALA A 57 -1.04 -10.84 -6.15
N ARG A 58 -0.41 -11.17 -7.27
CA ARG A 58 -0.36 -12.56 -7.78
C ARG A 58 0.30 -13.51 -6.80
N LYS A 59 1.43 -13.11 -6.20
CA LYS A 59 2.15 -13.90 -5.20
C LYS A 59 1.28 -14.12 -3.95
N LEU A 60 0.62 -13.07 -3.48
CA LEU A 60 -0.24 -13.13 -2.31
C LEU A 60 -1.43 -14.07 -2.52
N ARG A 61 -2.09 -13.99 -3.69
CA ARG A 61 -3.17 -14.92 -4.07
C ARG A 61 -2.72 -16.37 -4.02
N ARG A 62 -1.54 -16.69 -4.57
CA ARG A 62 -0.97 -18.05 -4.53
C ARG A 62 -0.73 -18.52 -3.09
N LEU A 63 -0.12 -17.67 -2.26
CA LEU A 63 0.15 -18.01 -0.86
C LEU A 63 -1.12 -18.19 -0.02
N GLN A 64 -2.15 -17.37 -0.26
CA GLN A 64 -3.45 -17.54 0.39
C GLN A 64 -4.17 -18.83 -0.05
N GLN A 65 -4.09 -19.18 -1.34
CA GLN A 65 -4.63 -20.44 -1.85
C GLN A 65 -3.89 -21.65 -1.30
N ASP A 66 -2.56 -21.57 -1.16
CA ASP A 66 -1.78 -22.63 -0.53
C ASP A 66 -2.12 -22.77 0.96
N LEU A 67 -2.34 -21.66 1.66
CA LEU A 67 -2.74 -21.62 3.07
C LEU A 67 -4.13 -22.24 3.28
N SER A 68 -5.11 -21.92 2.43
CA SER A 68 -6.48 -22.43 2.57
C SER A 68 -6.55 -23.95 2.44
N ARG A 69 -5.68 -24.53 1.61
CA ARG A 69 -5.53 -25.98 1.43
C ARG A 69 -4.82 -26.70 2.57
N LYS A 70 -4.22 -26.00 3.55
CA LYS A 70 -3.53 -26.66 4.68
C LYS A 70 -4.49 -26.96 5.83
N ALA A 71 -4.38 -28.16 6.39
CA ALA A 71 -5.12 -28.59 7.58
C ALA A 71 -4.94 -27.61 8.74
N LYS A 72 -6.06 -27.23 9.38
CA LYS A 72 -6.08 -26.35 10.56
C LYS A 72 -5.24 -26.97 11.69
N GLY A 73 -4.50 -26.15 12.43
CA GLY A 73 -3.60 -26.62 13.51
C GLY A 73 -2.27 -27.23 13.07
N SER A 74 -2.14 -27.71 11.83
CA SER A 74 -0.90 -28.35 11.35
C SER A 74 0.31 -27.39 11.36
N ASN A 75 1.50 -27.96 11.60
CA ASN A 75 2.76 -27.21 11.53
C ASN A 75 3.01 -26.62 10.13
N ASN A 76 2.55 -27.29 9.08
CA ASN A 76 2.61 -26.78 7.71
C ASN A 76 1.71 -25.56 7.49
N ARG A 77 0.54 -25.51 8.12
CA ARG A 77 -0.31 -24.31 8.12
C ARG A 77 0.36 -23.15 8.85
N LYS A 78 0.97 -23.38 10.02
CA LYS A 78 1.72 -22.35 10.74
C LYS A 78 2.82 -21.73 9.86
N LYS A 79 3.60 -22.57 9.16
CA LYS A 79 4.61 -22.12 8.19
C LYS A 79 3.99 -21.30 7.04
N ALA A 80 2.83 -21.70 6.52
CA ALA A 80 2.14 -20.98 5.45
C ALA A 80 1.61 -19.61 5.92
N VAL A 81 1.07 -19.49 7.13
CA VAL A 81 0.64 -18.21 7.72
C VAL A 81 1.80 -17.24 7.80
N VAL A 82 2.97 -17.68 8.27
CA VAL A 82 4.18 -16.84 8.33
C VAL A 82 4.59 -16.36 6.93
N LYS A 83 4.52 -17.22 5.91
CA LYS A 83 4.81 -16.83 4.51
C LYS A 83 3.85 -15.74 4.01
N VAL A 84 2.54 -15.87 4.30
CA VAL A 84 1.54 -14.85 3.97
C VAL A 84 1.82 -13.54 4.70
N ALA A 85 2.10 -13.58 6.01
CA ALA A 85 2.43 -12.39 6.80
C ALA A 85 3.67 -11.66 6.27
N ARG A 86 4.75 -12.40 5.93
CA ARG A 86 5.94 -11.83 5.31
C ARG A 86 5.66 -11.21 3.95
N ALA A 87 4.78 -11.81 3.14
CA ALA A 87 4.39 -11.25 1.86
C ALA A 87 3.62 -9.93 2.03
N HIS A 88 2.70 -9.84 3.00
CA HIS A 88 2.02 -8.59 3.34
C HIS A 88 2.98 -7.51 3.81
N ALA A 89 3.92 -7.85 4.71
CA ALA A 89 4.94 -6.92 5.18
C ALA A 89 5.78 -6.36 4.03
N ARG A 90 6.26 -7.22 3.13
CA ARG A 90 7.02 -6.80 1.93
C ARG A 90 6.23 -5.82 1.07
N VAL A 91 4.92 -6.04 0.88
CA VAL A 91 4.06 -5.12 0.12
C VAL A 91 3.93 -3.77 0.81
N ALA A 92 3.67 -3.77 2.12
CA ALA A 92 3.57 -2.54 2.90
C ALA A 92 4.88 -1.74 2.85
N ASP A 93 6.03 -2.40 3.03
CA ASP A 93 7.33 -1.73 2.99
C ASP A 93 7.64 -1.18 1.60
N THR A 94 7.37 -1.95 0.53
CA THR A 94 7.57 -1.47 -0.85
C THR A 94 6.63 -0.32 -1.20
N ARG A 95 5.39 -0.33 -0.68
CA ARG A 95 4.44 0.80 -0.83
C ARG A 95 4.96 2.05 -0.14
N ARG A 96 5.47 1.93 1.10
CA ARG A 96 6.06 3.06 1.83
C ARG A 96 7.29 3.61 1.11
N ASP A 97 8.21 2.75 0.69
CA ASP A 97 9.38 3.17 -0.09
C ASP A 97 8.98 3.91 -1.37
N TRP A 98 7.99 3.39 -2.09
CA TRP A 98 7.47 4.05 -3.29
C TRP A 98 6.75 5.39 -3.00
N ASN A 99 6.08 5.52 -1.85
CA ASN A 99 5.44 6.76 -1.40
C ASN A 99 6.45 7.80 -0.89
N LEU A 100 7.55 7.36 -0.28
CA LEU A 100 8.56 8.25 0.31
C LEU A 100 9.61 8.69 -0.72
N ARG A 101 9.92 7.87 -1.73
CA ARG A 101 11.00 8.15 -2.68
C ARG A 101 10.60 9.17 -3.76
N PRO A 102 11.18 10.40 -3.78
CA PRO A 102 10.95 11.35 -4.87
C PRO A 102 11.41 10.77 -6.20
N SER A 103 10.50 10.73 -7.19
CA SER A 103 10.84 10.33 -8.56
C SER A 103 10.03 11.14 -9.58
N LYS A 104 10.71 11.66 -10.61
CA LYS A 104 10.09 12.49 -11.66
C LYS A 104 8.90 11.82 -12.37
N ARG A 105 8.93 10.48 -12.45
CA ARG A 105 7.87 9.66 -13.08
C ARG A 105 6.59 9.64 -12.24
N ARG A 106 6.72 9.78 -10.91
CA ARG A 106 5.62 9.89 -9.96
C ARG A 106 5.03 11.28 -9.99
N ASP A 107 5.84 12.33 -10.04
CA ASP A 107 5.33 13.71 -10.10
C ASP A 107 4.38 13.93 -11.27
N ARG A 108 4.66 13.32 -12.44
CA ARG A 108 3.74 13.33 -13.59
C ARG A 108 2.45 12.55 -13.36
N GLN A 109 2.51 11.43 -12.63
CA GLN A 109 1.35 10.59 -12.36
C GLN A 109 0.45 11.18 -11.27
N TRP A 110 1.02 11.89 -10.29
CA TRP A 110 0.27 12.67 -9.29
C TRP A 110 -0.18 14.02 -9.83
N ALA A 111 0.57 14.65 -10.75
CA ALA A 111 0.14 15.84 -11.47
C ALA A 111 -1.10 15.55 -12.33
N ALA A 112 -1.20 14.36 -12.93
CA ALA A 112 -2.41 13.93 -13.62
C ALA A 112 -3.64 13.85 -12.69
N CYS A 113 -3.46 13.51 -11.41
CA CYS A 113 -4.54 13.56 -10.41
C CYS A 113 -4.84 14.97 -9.89
N ARG A 114 -3.90 15.92 -10.03
CA ARG A 114 -4.07 17.34 -9.65
C ARG A 114 -4.59 18.22 -10.79
N GLY A 115 -4.72 17.67 -12.00
CA GLY A 115 -5.08 18.40 -13.22
C GLY A 115 -6.59 18.54 -13.49
N GLY A 116 -7.44 18.36 -12.48
CA GLY A 116 -8.89 18.52 -12.57
C GLY A 116 -9.38 19.86 -12.00
N SER A 117 -8.76 20.96 -12.40
CA SER A 117 -9.35 22.30 -12.25
C SER A 117 -8.92 23.12 -13.46
N SER A 118 -9.70 22.99 -14.53
CA SER A 118 -9.67 23.93 -15.64
C SER A 118 -11.11 24.20 -16.06
N LEU A 119 -11.54 25.40 -15.68
CA LEU A 119 -12.77 26.13 -16.03
C LEU A 119 -14.06 25.71 -15.30
#